data_AF-M6AFL5-F1
#
_entry.id   AF-M6AFL5-F1
#
_cell.length_a   1.000
_cell.length_b   1.000
_cell.length_c   1.000
_cell.angle_alpha   90.00
_cell.angle_beta   90.00
_cell.angle_gamma   90.00
#
_symmetry.space_group_name_H-M   'P 1'
#
loop_
_entity.id
_entity.type
_entity.pdbx_description
1 polymer ?
#
loop_
_entity_poly.entity_id
_entity_poly.type
_entity_poly.pdbx_seq_one_letter_code
_entity_poly.pdbx_strand_id
1 'polypeptide(L)'
;MDRYQAVTTINKVRIPDNAILKKEIVSTNRTYDCGEVLENYSIKLSQSSGPKSVPMEELTDVSLIHLEGVWDETNSTFGVKEGDPAAFEFEFNGSGLWIGAKELKLCGIRDLTGIEVRCPDPNGLRMKIKVFVGAKGE
;
A
#
# COMPACT_ATOMS: atom_id res chain seq x y z
N MET A 1 -13.92 -8.52 15.65
CA MET A 1 -13.35 -7.17 15.74
C MET A 1 -11.84 -7.35 15.73
N ASP A 2 -11.20 -6.94 14.64
CA ASP A 2 -9.76 -7.12 14.47
C ASP A 2 -9.04 -5.88 15.01
N ARG A 3 -8.09 -6.11 15.92
CA ARG A 3 -7.24 -5.07 16.49
C ARG A 3 -5.93 -5.03 15.74
N TYR A 4 -5.52 -3.85 15.29
CA TYR A 4 -4.30 -3.68 14.52
C TYR A 4 -3.27 -2.83 15.28
N GLN A 5 -2.03 -3.30 15.28
CA GLN A 5 -0.88 -2.61 15.85
C GLN A 5 0.08 -2.24 14.72
N ALA A 6 0.33 -0.95 14.51
CA ALA A 6 1.39 -0.49 13.63
C ALA A 6 2.69 -0.38 14.45
N VAL A 7 3.72 -1.14 14.06
CA VAL A 7 5.07 -1.06 14.66
C VAL A 7 6.02 -0.46 13.62
N THR A 8 6.42 0.79 13.80
CA THR A 8 7.43 1.42 12.94
C THR A 8 8.82 1.21 13.54
N THR A 9 9.68 0.45 12.84
CA THR A 9 11.08 0.26 13.23
C THR A 9 11.97 1.10 12.32
N ILE A 10 12.54 2.19 12.84
CA ILE A 10 13.49 3.02 12.10
C ILE A 10 14.92 2.52 12.38
N ASN A 11 15.54 1.89 11.39
CA ASN A 11 16.96 1.52 11.45
C ASN A 11 17.81 2.69 10.97
N LYS A 12 18.52 3.36 11.89
CA LYS A 12 19.38 4.51 11.57
C LYS A 12 20.70 4.04 10.93
N VAL A 13 21.06 4.64 9.80
CA VAL A 13 22.27 4.38 9.01
C VAL A 13 23.53 4.97 9.69
N ARG A 14 24.66 4.26 9.58
CA ARG A 14 25.98 4.63 10.10
C ARG A 14 26.63 5.77 9.30
N ILE A 15 27.40 6.62 10.00
CA ILE A 15 28.39 7.53 9.41
C ILE A 15 29.73 6.76 9.35
N PRO A 16 30.67 7.04 8.41
CA PRO A 16 31.87 6.22 8.18
C PRO A 16 32.77 5.98 9.39
N ASP A 17 32.66 6.79 10.45
CA ASP A 17 33.57 6.78 11.60
C ASP A 17 33.00 6.09 12.86
N ASN A 18 32.01 5.21 12.71
CA ASN A 18 31.51 4.30 13.77
C ASN A 18 30.91 4.95 15.04
N ALA A 19 30.60 6.24 15.06
CA ALA A 19 29.93 6.88 16.19
C ALA A 19 28.40 6.62 16.19
N ILE A 20 27.88 5.97 17.25
CA ILE A 20 26.44 5.81 17.51
C ILE A 20 25.96 7.00 18.36
N LEU A 21 25.40 8.02 17.71
CA LEU A 21 24.73 9.15 18.38
C LEU A 21 23.36 8.71 18.90
N LYS A 22 23.34 8.11 20.10
CA LYS A 22 22.21 7.96 21.04
C LYS A 22 20.89 7.41 20.43
N LYS A 23 20.57 6.16 20.80
CA LYS A 23 19.37 5.43 20.38
C LYS A 23 18.20 5.74 21.33
N GLU A 24 17.30 6.62 20.92
CA GLU A 24 15.99 6.74 21.57
C GLU A 24 14.96 6.01 20.69
N ILE A 25 14.54 4.83 21.15
CA ILE A 25 13.53 4.00 20.48
C ILE A 25 12.17 4.54 20.91
N VAL A 26 11.62 5.47 20.14
CA VAL A 26 10.21 5.86 20.34
C VAL A 26 9.34 4.79 19.67
N SER A 27 9.02 3.75 20.43
CA SER A 27 7.99 2.78 20.04
C SER A 27 6.62 3.43 20.27
N THR A 28 6.07 4.05 19.23
CA THR A 28 4.71 4.58 19.30
C THR A 28 3.74 3.46 18.96
N ASN A 29 3.23 2.75 19.97
CA ASN A 29 2.11 1.83 19.77
C ASN A 29 0.84 2.67 19.59
N ARG A 30 0.44 2.91 18.35
CA ARG A 30 -0.88 3.47 18.06
C ARG A 30 -1.78 2.33 17.58
N THR A 31 -2.71 1.97 18.45
CA THR A 31 -3.83 1.09 18.11
C THR A 31 -4.86 1.95 17.41
N TYR A 32 -5.22 1.58 16.19
CA TYR A 32 -6.31 2.22 15.46
C TYR A 32 -7.48 1.24 15.49
N ASP A 33 -8.56 1.63 16.16
CA ASP A 33 -9.84 0.95 16.01
C ASP A 33 -10.38 1.35 14.64
N CYS A 34 -10.17 0.47 13.64
CA CYS A 34 -10.68 0.67 12.30
C CYS A 34 -12.21 0.58 12.35
N GLY A 35 -12.89 1.73 12.41
CA GLY A 35 -14.31 1.81 12.07
C GLY A 35 -14.46 1.43 10.60
N GLU A 36 -15.31 0.43 10.31
CA GLU A 36 -15.71 -0.07 8.98
C GLU A 36 -14.69 0.09 7.86
N VAL A 37 -13.98 -1.00 7.55
CA VAL A 37 -13.22 -1.11 6.31
C VAL A 37 -14.21 -1.27 5.14
N LEU A 38 -14.48 -0.18 4.42
CA LEU A 38 -15.34 -0.20 3.24
C LEU A 38 -14.48 -0.49 2.01
N GLU A 39 -14.77 -1.58 1.28
CA GLU A 39 -14.24 -1.79 -0.07
C GLU A 39 -14.94 -0.78 -0.98
N ASN A 40 -14.26 0.31 -1.32
CA ASN A 40 -14.88 1.38 -2.09
C ASN A 40 -14.81 1.11 -3.60
N TYR A 41 -13.73 0.52 -4.10
CA TYR A 41 -13.56 0.22 -5.53
C TYR A 41 -12.32 -0.66 -5.79
N SER A 42 -12.19 -1.09 -7.06
CA SER A 42 -11.00 -1.78 -7.55
C SER A 42 -10.42 -1.11 -8.80
N ILE A 43 -9.10 -1.07 -8.88
CA ILE A 43 -8.35 -0.53 -10.03
C ILE A 43 -7.79 -1.70 -10.83
N LYS A 44 -8.30 -1.94 -12.04
CA LYS A 44 -7.73 -2.97 -12.93
C LYS A 44 -6.41 -2.49 -13.53
N LEU A 45 -5.39 -3.34 -13.51
CA LEU A 45 -4.04 -3.06 -13.99
C LEU A 45 -3.53 -4.18 -14.89
N SER A 46 -2.72 -3.79 -15.87
CA SER A 46 -1.83 -4.66 -16.63
C SER A 46 -0.56 -3.87 -16.92
N GLN A 47 0.55 -4.55 -17.25
CA GLN A 47 1.78 -3.86 -17.62
C GLN A 47 1.57 -2.90 -18.81
N SER A 48 0.78 -3.32 -19.80
CA SER A 48 0.43 -2.52 -20.99
C SER A 48 -0.44 -1.30 -20.70
N SER A 49 -1.21 -1.32 -19.60
CA SER A 49 -2.07 -0.20 -19.21
C SER A 49 -1.28 0.96 -18.58
N GLY A 50 -0.02 0.71 -18.20
CA GLY A 50 0.79 1.66 -17.45
C GLY A 50 0.30 1.91 -16.02
N PRO A 51 0.91 2.88 -15.32
CA PRO A 51 0.49 3.32 -14.01
C PRO A 51 -0.94 3.87 -13.98
N LYS A 52 -1.62 3.70 -12.84
CA LYS A 52 -2.91 4.33 -12.56
C LYS A 52 -2.89 4.98 -11.18
N SER A 53 -3.50 6.15 -11.10
CA SER A 53 -3.62 6.89 -9.86
C SER A 53 -4.77 6.36 -9.01
N VAL A 54 -4.56 6.28 -7.71
CA VAL A 54 -5.63 6.10 -6.71
C VAL A 54 -6.34 7.46 -6.60
N PRO A 55 -7.68 7.56 -6.81
CA PRO A 55 -8.42 8.81 -6.74
C PRO A 55 -8.51 9.35 -5.29
N MET A 56 -7.41 9.94 -4.81
CA MET A 56 -7.29 10.48 -3.45
C MET A 56 -8.28 11.61 -3.17
N GLU A 57 -8.72 12.34 -4.20
CA GLU A 57 -9.72 13.42 -4.09
C GLU A 57 -11.09 12.91 -3.62
N GLU A 58 -11.41 11.65 -3.91
CA GLU A 58 -12.65 10.99 -3.48
C GLU A 58 -12.55 10.41 -2.06
N LEU A 59 -11.35 10.43 -1.46
CA LEU A 59 -11.04 9.83 -0.16
C LEU A 59 -10.94 10.91 0.95
N THR A 60 -11.90 11.84 0.98
CA THR A 60 -12.00 12.86 2.04
C THR A 60 -12.24 12.22 3.41
N ASP A 61 -11.55 12.70 4.45
CA ASP A 61 -11.64 12.24 5.84
C ASP A 61 -11.18 10.78 6.12
N VAL A 62 -10.49 10.16 5.16
CA VAL A 62 -9.88 8.84 5.35
C VAL A 62 -8.59 8.97 6.19
N SER A 63 -8.52 8.19 7.28
CA SER A 63 -7.32 8.14 8.13
C SER A 63 -6.42 6.95 7.83
N LEU A 64 -6.97 5.93 7.16
CA LEU A 64 -6.30 4.70 6.78
C LEU A 64 -6.66 4.31 5.35
N ILE A 65 -5.64 4.10 4.53
CA ILE A 65 -5.77 3.49 3.19
C ILE A 65 -5.07 2.14 3.22
N HIS A 66 -5.77 1.13 2.73
CA HIS A 66 -5.24 -0.20 2.54
C HIS A 66 -5.42 -0.64 1.10
N LEU A 67 -4.32 -0.92 0.42
CA LEU A 67 -4.27 -1.42 -0.96
C LEU A 67 -3.84 -2.89 -0.97
N GLU A 68 -4.61 -3.73 -1.63
CA GLU A 68 -4.30 -5.14 -1.80
C GLU A 68 -4.23 -5.48 -3.29
N GLY A 69 -3.11 -6.06 -3.73
CA GLY A 69 -2.98 -6.56 -5.10
C GLY A 69 -3.49 -7.98 -5.22
N VAL A 70 -4.40 -8.23 -6.17
CA VAL A 70 -4.90 -9.57 -6.48
C VAL A 70 -4.99 -9.79 -7.99
N TRP A 71 -4.86 -11.03 -8.43
CA TRP A 71 -5.04 -11.36 -9.84
C TRP A 71 -6.50 -11.15 -10.29
N ASP A 72 -6.71 -10.57 -11.48
CA ASP A 72 -8.03 -10.35 -12.09
C ASP A 72 -8.34 -11.41 -13.15
N GLU A 73 -7.52 -12.44 -13.25
CA GLU A 73 -7.72 -13.57 -14.16
C GLU A 73 -7.07 -14.85 -13.64
N THR A 74 -7.48 -15.98 -14.21
CA THR A 74 -6.84 -17.29 -14.00
C THR A 74 -6.03 -17.64 -15.23
N ASN A 75 -4.75 -17.99 -15.05
CA ASN A 75 -3.87 -18.42 -16.12
C ASN A 75 -3.05 -19.65 -15.69
N SER A 76 -3.39 -20.81 -16.26
CA SER A 76 -2.75 -22.09 -15.92
C SER A 76 -1.29 -22.18 -16.36
N THR A 77 -0.90 -21.51 -17.44
CA THR A 77 0.49 -21.50 -17.94
C THR A 77 1.46 -20.90 -16.92
N PHE A 78 1.00 -19.87 -16.20
CA PHE A 78 1.79 -19.17 -15.20
C PHE A 78 1.41 -19.53 -13.76
N GLY A 79 0.54 -20.53 -13.57
CA GLY A 79 0.10 -20.98 -12.24
C GLY A 79 -0.66 -19.91 -11.45
N VAL A 80 -1.35 -19.00 -12.14
CA VAL A 80 -2.08 -17.88 -11.55
C VAL A 80 -3.56 -18.20 -11.46
N LYS A 81 -4.19 -17.86 -10.34
CA LYS A 81 -5.63 -17.99 -10.12
C LYS A 81 -6.23 -16.64 -9.77
N GLU A 82 -7.42 -16.38 -10.32
CA GLU A 82 -8.16 -15.15 -10.01
C GLU A 82 -8.41 -15.04 -8.51
N GLY A 83 -8.16 -13.85 -7.96
CA GLY A 83 -8.30 -13.55 -6.55
C GLY A 83 -7.09 -13.91 -5.69
N ASP A 84 -6.10 -14.65 -6.20
CA ASP A 84 -4.86 -14.91 -5.45
C ASP A 84 -4.04 -13.62 -5.30
N PRO A 85 -3.26 -13.48 -4.21
CA PRO A 85 -2.43 -12.31 -3.97
C PRO A 85 -1.41 -12.09 -5.10
N ALA A 86 -1.38 -10.87 -5.63
CA ALA A 86 -0.52 -10.43 -6.71
C ALA A 86 0.37 -9.28 -6.25
N ALA A 87 1.64 -9.29 -6.66
CA ALA A 87 2.53 -8.18 -6.39
C ALA A 87 2.19 -7.00 -7.31
N PHE A 88 2.13 -5.80 -6.75
CA PHE A 88 2.07 -4.54 -7.47
C PHE A 88 3.26 -3.66 -7.10
N GLU A 89 3.46 -2.61 -7.88
CA GLU A 89 4.37 -1.53 -7.51
C GLU A 89 3.58 -0.26 -7.27
N PHE A 90 4.04 0.56 -6.33
CA PHE A 90 3.46 1.86 -6.06
C PHE A 90 4.51 2.94 -5.93
N GLU A 91 4.11 4.18 -6.13
CA GLU A 91 4.88 5.36 -5.77
C GLU A 91 4.01 6.41 -5.08
N PHE A 92 4.65 7.32 -4.36
CA PHE A 92 3.99 8.44 -3.69
C PHE A 92 4.34 9.75 -4.36
N ASN A 93 3.34 10.62 -4.50
CA ASN A 93 3.49 12.03 -4.88
C ASN A 93 4.40 12.28 -6.10
N GLY A 94 4.37 11.41 -7.12
CA GLY A 94 5.19 11.60 -8.33
C GLY A 94 6.69 11.44 -8.10
N SER A 95 7.11 10.69 -7.06
CA SER A 95 8.52 10.58 -6.68
C SER A 95 9.41 9.90 -7.74
N GLY A 96 8.84 9.15 -8.68
CA GLY A 96 9.57 8.30 -9.61
C GLY A 96 10.19 7.04 -8.98
N LEU A 97 10.00 6.83 -7.66
CA LEU A 97 10.50 5.67 -6.94
C LEU A 97 9.38 4.63 -6.77
N TRP A 98 9.50 3.54 -7.50
CA TRP A 98 8.56 2.43 -7.48
C TRP A 98 8.96 1.38 -6.45
N ILE A 99 8.04 1.05 -5.55
CA ILE A 99 8.24 0.10 -4.45
C ILE A 99 7.29 -1.08 -4.67
N GLY A 100 7.85 -2.30 -4.71
CA GLY A 100 7.08 -3.52 -4.82
C GLY A 100 6.42 -3.94 -3.50
N ALA A 101 5.13 -4.28 -3.55
CA ALA A 101 4.39 -4.84 -2.42
C ALA A 101 3.27 -5.77 -2.90
N LYS A 102 2.78 -6.63 -2.00
CA LYS A 102 1.50 -7.35 -2.20
C LYS A 102 0.34 -6.67 -1.48
N GLU A 103 0.68 -5.93 -0.43
CA GLU A 103 -0.23 -5.23 0.45
C GLU A 103 0.46 -3.92 0.88
N LEU A 104 -0.27 -2.81 0.86
CA LEU A 104 0.19 -1.51 1.35
C LEU A 104 -0.84 -0.94 2.32
N LYS A 105 -0.41 -0.66 3.56
CA LYS A 105 -1.23 -0.03 4.60
C LYS A 105 -0.61 1.30 5.00
N LEU A 106 -1.38 2.37 4.86
CA LEU A 106 -0.97 3.73 5.18
C LEU A 106 -1.90 4.31 6.24
N CYS A 107 -1.32 4.90 7.27
CA CYS A 107 -2.04 5.61 8.33
C CYS A 107 -1.54 7.05 8.41
N GLY A 108 -2.42 8.00 8.72
CA GLY A 108 -2.02 9.40 8.96
C GLY A 108 -1.58 10.14 7.69
N ILE A 109 -2.30 9.91 6.60
CA ILE A 109 -2.03 10.37 5.21
C ILE A 109 -2.18 11.89 4.96
N ARG A 110 -1.94 12.75 5.96
CA ARG A 110 -2.21 14.21 5.86
C ARG A 110 -1.41 14.92 4.75
N ASP A 111 -0.21 14.42 4.43
CA ASP A 111 0.68 15.00 3.42
C ASP A 111 0.74 14.16 2.12
N LEU A 112 -0.13 13.15 2.00
CA LEU A 112 -0.17 12.27 0.84
C LEU A 112 -1.13 12.85 -0.20
N THR A 113 -0.58 13.41 -1.28
CA THR A 113 -1.36 14.06 -2.35
C THR A 113 -1.66 13.11 -3.50
N GLY A 114 -0.92 12.01 -3.63
CA GLY A 114 -1.15 11.02 -4.68
C GLY A 114 -0.48 9.69 -4.40
N ILE A 115 -1.16 8.61 -4.77
CA ILE A 115 -0.59 7.26 -4.86
C ILE A 115 -0.79 6.80 -6.29
N GLU A 116 0.27 6.36 -6.95
CA GLU A 116 0.16 5.64 -8.21
C GLU A 116 0.49 4.18 -8.00
N VAL A 117 -0.21 3.31 -8.72
CA VAL A 117 -0.03 1.86 -8.70
C VAL A 117 0.14 1.32 -10.10
N ARG A 118 0.98 0.29 -10.26
CA ARG A 118 1.17 -0.39 -11.56
C ARG A 118 1.38 -1.89 -11.39
N CYS A 119 1.10 -2.63 -12.45
CA CYS A 119 1.38 -4.05 -12.53
C CYS A 119 2.83 -4.27 -13.02
N PRO A 120 3.71 -4.89 -12.21
CA PRO A 120 5.08 -5.20 -12.62
C PRO A 120 5.21 -6.49 -13.44
N ASP A 121 4.13 -7.25 -13.63
CA ASP A 121 4.20 -8.56 -14.27
C ASP A 121 4.62 -8.45 -15.74
N PRO A 122 5.76 -9.08 -16.13
CA PRO A 122 6.27 -9.01 -17.51
C PRO A 122 5.52 -9.91 -18.48
N ASN A 123 4.64 -10.79 -17.99
CA ASN A 123 3.88 -11.73 -18.82
C ASN A 123 2.55 -11.13 -19.31
N GLY A 124 2.28 -9.86 -18.96
CA GLY A 124 1.07 -9.15 -19.35
C GLY A 124 -0.18 -9.61 -18.61
N LEU A 125 -0.04 -10.31 -17.48
CA LEU A 125 -1.17 -10.77 -16.69
C LEU A 125 -1.93 -9.59 -16.08
N ARG A 126 -3.25 -9.76 -16.00
CA ARG A 126 -4.17 -8.77 -15.45
C ARG A 126 -4.31 -8.95 -13.95
N MET A 127 -4.15 -7.84 -13.24
CA MET A 127 -4.39 -7.75 -11.81
C MET A 127 -5.39 -6.65 -11.50
N LYS A 128 -5.84 -6.59 -10.25
CA LYS A 128 -6.56 -5.44 -9.71
C LYS A 128 -6.01 -5.07 -8.34
N ILE A 129 -6.05 -3.79 -8.03
CA ILE A 129 -5.84 -3.29 -6.68
C ILE A 129 -7.20 -3.11 -6.04
N LYS A 130 -7.46 -3.80 -4.93
CA LYS A 130 -8.59 -3.50 -4.07
C LYS A 130 -8.20 -2.33 -3.17
N VAL A 131 -9.06 -1.32 -3.09
CA VAL A 131 -8.85 -0.16 -2.24
C VAL A 131 -9.85 -0.20 -1.11
N PHE A 132 -9.30 -0.32 0.09
CA PHE A 132 -10.04 -0.30 1.33
C PHE A 132 -9.73 0.99 2.08
N VAL A 133 -10.78 1.65 2.59
CA VAL A 133 -10.62 2.85 3.39
C VAL A 133 -11.28 2.69 4.75
N GLY A 134 -10.68 3.32 5.76
CA GLY A 134 -11.24 3.37 7.11
C GLY A 134 -11.31 4.80 7.65
N ALA A 135 -12.42 5.10 8.33
CA ALA A 135 -12.59 6.32 9.08
C ALA A 135 -12.06 6.14 10.52
N LYS A 136 -11.59 7.23 11.14
CA LYS A 136 -11.26 7.23 12.56
C LYS A 136 -12.58 7.08 13.33
N GLY A 137 -12.74 5.99 14.09
CA GLY A 137 -13.85 5.87 15.03
C GLY A 137 -13.85 7.05 16.01
N GLU A 138 -15.05 7.56 16.34
CA GLU A 138 -15.25 8.66 17.30
C GLU A 138 -14.62 8.38 18.67
#